data_AF-A0A8J9WD53-F1
#
_entry.id   AF-A0A8J9WD53-F1
#
_cell.length_a   1.000
_cell.length_b   1.000
_cell.length_c   1.000
_cell.angle_alpha   90.00
_cell.angle_beta   90.00
_cell.angle_gamma   90.00
#
_symmetry.space_group_name_H-M   'P 1'
#
loop_
_entity.id
_entity.type
_entity.pdbx_description
1 polymer ?
#
loop_
_entity_poly.entity_id
_entity_poly.type
_entity_poly.pdbx_seq_one_letter_code
_entity_poly.pdbx_strand_id
1 'polypeptide(L)'
;MGKRYYCDFCDRSFPDNLPGRKKHLQGVQHQRIRKLHYDQFRDAAAILADEAMMKPCKKFQRTGECDYGDNCRFSHMTPDKLTNLQEQAEADKRPKPEDRVPTLEGWLSKRAQRNRPSLGHTDSSNQTLSSENTTVPAEYSLPPGFPPLHELPPSLHPPPSGGWPDHPYEEWG
;
A
#
# COMPACT_ATOMS: atom_id res chain seq x y z
N MET A 1 25.27 -28.07 -20.46
CA MET A 1 25.50 -26.71 -19.90
C MET A 1 24.94 -26.67 -18.49
N GLY A 2 25.75 -26.35 -17.48
CA GLY A 2 25.30 -26.30 -16.09
C GLY A 2 24.43 -25.07 -15.80
N LYS A 3 23.48 -25.19 -14.86
CA LYS A 3 22.70 -24.05 -14.35
C LYS A 3 23.66 -23.04 -13.71
N ARG A 4 23.42 -21.74 -13.90
CA ARG A 4 24.18 -20.64 -13.32
C ARG A 4 23.30 -19.89 -12.33
N TYR A 5 23.86 -19.54 -11.18
CA TYR A 5 23.20 -18.69 -10.20
C TYR A 5 23.64 -17.24 -10.39
N TYR A 6 22.69 -16.33 -10.35
CA TYR A 6 22.91 -14.88 -10.39
C TYR A 6 22.56 -14.29 -9.02
N CYS A 7 23.39 -13.37 -8.52
CA CYS A 7 23.10 -12.62 -7.32
C CYS A 7 22.85 -11.15 -7.66
N ASP A 8 21.62 -10.67 -7.42
CA ASP A 8 21.19 -9.30 -7.73
C ASP A 8 21.92 -8.23 -6.91
N PHE A 9 22.40 -8.58 -5.71
CA PHE A 9 23.16 -7.63 -4.89
C PHE A 9 24.60 -7.48 -5.37
N CYS A 10 25.18 -8.51 -5.98
CA CYS A 10 26.60 -8.53 -6.34
C CYS A 10 26.84 -8.38 -7.85
N ASP A 11 25.78 -8.39 -8.66
CA ASP A 11 25.78 -8.41 -10.13
C ASP A 11 26.75 -9.44 -10.74
N ARG A 12 26.75 -10.65 -10.17
CA ARG A 12 27.68 -11.74 -10.55
C ARG A 12 26.93 -13.03 -10.84
N SER A 13 27.30 -13.67 -11.95
CA SER A 13 26.87 -15.04 -12.28
C SER A 13 27.98 -16.06 -12.05
N PHE A 14 27.66 -17.17 -11.41
CA PHE A 14 28.59 -18.28 -11.17
C PHE A 14 27.89 -19.65 -11.34
N PRO A 15 28.63 -20.77 -11.47
CA PRO A 15 28.02 -22.09 -11.58
C PRO A 15 27.13 -22.38 -10.36
N ASP A 16 25.88 -22.79 -10.60
CA ASP A 16 24.89 -23.00 -9.54
C ASP A 16 25.21 -24.27 -8.75
N ASN A 17 25.80 -24.08 -7.57
CA ASN A 17 26.07 -25.12 -6.59
C ASN A 17 25.51 -24.68 -5.22
N LEU A 18 24.85 -25.59 -4.50
CA LEU A 18 24.29 -25.27 -3.17
C LEU A 18 25.37 -24.79 -2.19
N PRO A 19 26.55 -25.45 -2.08
CA PRO A 19 27.58 -25.03 -1.14
C PRO A 19 28.22 -23.68 -1.51
N GLY A 20 28.45 -23.41 -2.80
CA GLY A 20 29.07 -22.15 -3.22
C GLY A 20 28.09 -20.99 -3.23
N ARG A 21 26.80 -21.21 -3.53
CA ARG A 21 25.75 -20.21 -3.28
C ARG A 21 25.68 -19.83 -1.81
N LYS A 22 25.68 -20.80 -0.89
CA LYS A 22 25.69 -20.52 0.55
C LYS A 22 26.94 -19.73 0.97
N LYS A 23 28.13 -20.13 0.52
CA LYS A 23 29.38 -19.40 0.78
C LYS A 23 29.35 -17.97 0.22
N HIS A 24 28.77 -17.78 -0.97
CA HIS A 24 28.59 -16.46 -1.57
C HIS A 24 27.68 -15.58 -0.70
N LEU A 25 26.50 -16.07 -0.32
CA LEU A 25 25.53 -15.33 0.49
C LEU A 25 26.05 -15.02 1.91
N GLN A 26 26.87 -15.88 2.48
CA GLN A 26 27.51 -15.68 3.78
C GLN A 26 28.81 -14.86 3.70
N GLY A 27 29.28 -14.53 2.50
CA GLY A 27 30.48 -13.74 2.29
C GLY A 27 30.30 -12.30 2.78
N VAL A 28 31.35 -11.75 3.39
CA VAL A 28 31.36 -10.38 3.92
C VAL A 28 31.02 -9.36 2.83
N GLN A 29 31.49 -9.57 1.59
CA GLN A 29 31.17 -8.69 0.47
C GLN A 29 29.68 -8.66 0.15
N HIS A 30 29.03 -9.83 0.06
CA HIS A 30 27.59 -9.92 -0.18
C HIS A 30 26.82 -9.27 0.98
N GLN A 31 27.19 -9.57 2.23
CA GLN A 31 26.55 -8.98 3.41
C GLN A 31 26.66 -7.45 3.42
N ARG A 32 27.82 -6.90 3.08
CA ARG A 32 28.04 -5.44 3.01
C ARG A 32 27.19 -4.81 1.92
N ILE A 33 27.21 -5.33 0.69
CA ILE A 33 26.42 -4.75 -0.41
C ILE A 33 24.93 -4.90 -0.11
N ARG A 34 24.50 -6.04 0.42
CA ARG A 34 23.12 -6.27 0.82
C ARG A 34 22.68 -5.27 1.87
N LYS A 35 23.51 -4.99 2.89
CA LYS A 35 23.22 -3.97 3.90
C LYS A 35 23.11 -2.59 3.26
N LEU A 36 24.07 -2.19 2.43
CA LEU A 36 24.07 -0.89 1.74
C LEU A 36 22.82 -0.71 0.88
N HIS A 37 22.39 -1.77 0.18
CA HIS A 37 21.17 -1.77 -0.60
C HIS A 37 19.96 -1.44 0.27
N TYR A 38 19.76 -2.13 1.39
CA TYR A 38 18.64 -1.83 2.28
C TYR A 38 18.78 -0.48 3.00
N ASP A 39 20.00 -0.06 3.33
CA ASP A 39 20.25 1.26 3.92
C ASP A 39 19.86 2.39 2.95
N GLN A 40 20.01 2.20 1.64
CA GLN A 40 19.60 3.18 0.61
C GLN A 40 18.07 3.38 0.55
N PHE A 41 17.30 2.32 0.81
CA PHE A 41 15.83 2.36 0.81
C PHE A 41 15.23 2.47 2.21
N ARG A 42 16.04 2.86 3.21
CA ARG A 42 15.58 3.01 4.58
C ARG A 42 14.78 4.29 4.72
N ASP A 43 13.58 4.19 5.29
CA ASP A 43 12.70 5.33 5.50
C ASP A 43 13.36 6.37 6.42
N ALA A 44 13.21 7.66 6.07
CA ALA A 44 13.71 8.76 6.90
C ALA A 44 13.12 8.71 8.32
N ALA A 45 11.87 8.32 8.46
CA ALA A 45 11.20 8.12 9.75
C ALA A 45 11.86 7.01 10.60
N ALA A 46 12.30 5.91 9.96
CA ALA A 46 13.00 4.84 10.66
C ALA A 46 14.38 5.29 11.14
N ILE A 47 15.11 6.03 10.30
CA ILE A 47 16.42 6.61 10.65
C ILE A 47 16.29 7.54 11.87
N LEU A 48 15.31 8.44 11.87
CA LEU A 48 15.05 9.33 13.01
C LEU A 48 14.72 8.57 14.30
N ALA A 49 13.91 7.52 14.21
CA ALA A 49 13.55 6.71 15.37
C ALA A 49 14.79 6.05 15.98
N ASP A 50 15.66 5.47 15.16
CA ASP A 50 16.91 4.88 15.61
C ASP A 50 17.85 5.92 16.24
N GLU A 51 17.97 7.09 15.61
CA GLU A 51 18.80 8.18 16.12
C GLU A 51 18.28 8.74 17.45
N ALA A 52 16.96 8.82 17.63
CA ALA A 52 16.35 9.24 18.90
C ALA A 52 16.60 8.22 20.03
N MET A 53 16.71 6.93 19.69
CA MET A 53 17.04 5.88 20.66
C MET A 53 18.54 5.81 20.98
N MET A 54 19.40 6.27 20.07
CA MET A 54 20.86 6.23 20.22
C MET A 54 21.37 7.45 20.99
N LYS A 55 22.24 7.24 21.99
CA LYS A 55 22.93 8.35 22.66
C LYS A 55 23.94 8.99 21.71
N PRO A 56 24.16 10.32 21.76
CA PRO A 56 25.15 11.00 20.93
C PRO A 56 26.57 10.55 21.27
N CYS A 57 27.41 10.39 20.24
CA CYS A 57 28.80 9.99 20.41
C CYS A 57 29.65 11.15 20.97
N LYS A 58 30.11 11.00 22.21
CA LYS A 58 30.93 12.03 22.89
C LYS A 58 32.24 12.35 22.17
N LYS A 59 32.90 11.33 21.58
CA LYS A 59 34.15 11.54 20.83
C LYS A 59 33.85 12.39 19.58
N PHE A 60 32.93 11.94 18.74
CA PHE A 60 32.54 12.66 17.53
C PHE A 60 32.06 14.09 17.83
N GLN A 61 31.27 14.30 18.88
CA GLN A 61 30.79 15.63 19.26
C GLN A 61 31.92 16.57 19.70
N ARG A 62 33.02 16.04 20.26
CA ARG A 62 34.16 16.83 20.75
C ARG A 62 35.23 17.06 19.69
N THR A 63 35.57 16.01 18.94
CA THR A 63 36.70 16.03 17.98
C THR A 63 36.26 16.11 16.53
N GLY A 64 34.98 15.92 16.22
CA GLY A 64 34.48 15.79 14.85
C GLY A 64 34.86 14.48 14.16
N GLU A 65 35.66 13.65 14.82
CA GLU A 65 36.17 12.37 14.31
C GLU A 65 35.91 11.25 15.32
N CYS A 66 35.55 10.08 14.82
CA CYS A 66 35.29 8.88 15.61
C CYS A 66 36.03 7.69 15.01
N ASP A 67 36.88 7.05 15.81
CA ASP A 67 37.69 5.89 15.43
C ASP A 67 36.85 4.70 14.91
N TYR A 68 35.55 4.64 15.28
CA TYR A 68 34.63 3.57 14.90
C TYR A 68 33.88 3.82 13.57
N GLY A 69 33.97 5.03 13.01
CA GLY A 69 33.29 5.40 11.76
C GLY A 69 31.78 5.07 11.76
N ASP A 70 31.31 4.45 10.69
CA ASP A 70 29.90 4.07 10.47
C ASP A 70 29.42 2.88 11.33
N ASN A 71 30.35 2.17 11.99
CA ASN A 71 30.02 1.07 12.90
C ASN A 71 29.92 1.56 14.36
N CYS A 72 29.93 2.87 14.60
CA CYS A 72 29.76 3.40 15.95
C CYS A 72 28.37 3.03 16.52
N ARG A 73 28.34 2.62 17.77
CA ARG A 73 27.11 2.31 18.53
C ARG A 73 26.32 3.57 18.94
N PHE A 74 26.86 4.75 18.68
CA PHE A 74 26.35 6.04 19.14
C PHE A 74 26.04 6.94 17.94
N SER A 75 25.07 7.84 18.09
CA SER A 75 24.68 8.74 17.01
C SER A 75 25.81 9.71 16.66
N HIS A 76 26.11 9.82 15.37
CA HIS A 76 27.01 10.82 14.78
C HIS A 76 26.25 11.97 14.11
N MET A 77 24.93 12.09 14.32
CA MET A 77 24.18 13.15 13.66
C MET A 77 24.42 14.51 14.29
N THR A 78 24.66 15.49 13.42
CA THR A 78 24.63 16.90 13.77
C THR A 78 23.18 17.37 13.91
N PRO A 79 22.92 18.42 14.70
CA PRO A 79 21.58 18.98 14.85
C PRO A 79 20.94 19.35 13.50
N ASP A 80 21.73 19.89 12.56
CA ASP A 80 21.25 20.25 11.21
C ASP A 80 20.81 19.03 10.38
N LYS A 81 21.43 17.88 10.62
CA LYS A 81 21.07 16.64 9.91
C LYS A 81 19.80 16.02 10.48
N LEU A 82 19.60 16.14 11.80
CA LEU A 82 18.35 15.72 12.45
C LEU A 82 17.16 16.54 11.95
N THR A 83 17.31 17.87 11.83
CA THR A 83 16.23 18.72 11.31
C THR A 83 15.89 18.40 9.86
N ASN A 84 16.89 18.18 9.00
CA ASN A 84 16.65 17.78 7.62
C ASN A 84 15.97 16.40 7.51
N LEU A 85 16.38 15.44 8.34
CA LEU A 85 15.73 14.13 8.41
C LEU A 85 14.27 14.23 8.87
N GLN A 86 13.98 15.11 9.85
CA GLN A 86 12.61 15.40 10.31
C GLN A 86 11.76 15.94 9.17
N GLU A 87 12.26 16.93 8.42
CA GLU A 87 11.58 17.49 7.26
C GLU A 87 11.33 16.44 6.18
N GLN A 88 12.32 15.58 5.88
CA GLN A 88 12.17 14.49 4.92
C GLN A 88 11.13 13.47 5.38
N ALA A 89 11.13 13.09 6.66
CA ALA A 89 10.15 12.16 7.22
C ALA A 89 8.73 12.73 7.19
N GLU A 90 8.58 14.04 7.39
CA GLU A 90 7.29 14.73 7.23
C GLU A 90 6.87 14.79 5.76
N ALA A 91 7.80 15.02 4.83
CA ALA A 91 7.53 15.02 3.40
C ALA A 91 7.09 13.64 2.89
N ASP A 92 7.76 12.56 3.32
CA ASP A 92 7.43 11.18 2.93
C ASP A 92 6.08 10.73 3.50
N LYS A 93 5.69 11.22 4.69
CA LYS A 93 4.35 10.99 5.26
C LYS A 93 3.24 11.69 4.48
N ARG A 94 3.54 12.73 3.69
CA ARG A 94 2.51 13.39 2.88
C ARG A 94 2.12 12.43 1.75
N PRO A 95 0.82 12.10 1.62
CA PRO A 95 0.37 11.16 0.60
C PRO A 95 0.72 11.69 -0.78
N LYS A 96 1.57 10.97 -1.51
CA LYS A 96 1.87 11.28 -2.91
C LYS A 96 0.57 11.22 -3.71
N PRO A 97 0.37 12.12 -4.69
CA PRO A 97 -0.87 12.19 -5.45
C PRO A 97 -1.19 10.89 -6.20
N GLU A 98 -0.17 10.08 -6.51
CA GLU A 98 -0.27 8.78 -7.17
C GLU A 98 -0.85 7.66 -6.28
N ASP A 99 -0.63 7.71 -4.96
CA ASP A 99 -1.12 6.71 -4.01
C ASP A 99 -2.51 7.05 -3.42
N ARG A 100 -3.11 8.16 -3.84
CA ARG A 100 -4.46 8.54 -3.41
C ARG A 100 -5.49 7.60 -4.03
N VAL A 101 -5.73 6.48 -3.36
CA VAL A 101 -6.87 5.60 -3.67
C VAL A 101 -8.13 6.45 -3.59
N PRO A 102 -8.93 6.55 -4.67
CA PRO A 102 -10.19 7.27 -4.63
C PRO A 102 -11.08 6.70 -3.52
N THR A 103 -11.52 7.56 -2.60
CA THR A 103 -12.48 7.16 -1.57
C THR A 103 -13.74 6.62 -2.25
N LEU A 104 -14.28 5.50 -1.74
CA LEU A 104 -15.52 4.89 -2.25
C LEU A 104 -16.63 5.93 -2.42
N GLU A 105 -16.80 6.82 -1.44
CA GLU A 105 -17.73 7.95 -1.45
C GLU A 105 -17.53 8.91 -2.64
N GLY A 106 -16.28 9.24 -2.93
CA GLY A 106 -15.90 10.11 -4.05
C GLY A 106 -16.14 9.43 -5.39
N TRP A 107 -15.90 8.13 -5.47
CA TRP A 107 -16.21 7.33 -6.65
C TRP A 107 -17.72 7.22 -6.90
N LEU A 108 -18.51 6.91 -5.86
CA LEU A 108 -19.98 6.83 -5.91
C LEU A 108 -20.60 8.15 -6.35
N SER A 109 -20.14 9.27 -5.78
CA SER A 109 -20.60 10.62 -6.15
C SER A 109 -20.31 10.95 -7.62
N LYS A 110 -19.11 10.62 -8.11
CA LYS A 110 -18.72 10.85 -9.51
C LYS A 110 -19.54 9.99 -10.47
N ARG A 111 -19.86 8.76 -10.08
CA ARG A 111 -20.73 7.86 -10.85
C ARG A 111 -22.18 8.34 -10.88
N ALA A 112 -22.71 8.81 -9.75
CA ALA A 112 -24.06 9.35 -9.68
C ALA A 112 -24.22 10.59 -10.57
N GLN A 113 -23.23 11.48 -10.59
CA GLN A 113 -23.21 12.63 -11.49
C GLN A 113 -23.18 12.22 -12.98
N ARG A 114 -22.41 11.19 -13.32
CA ARG A 114 -22.32 10.68 -14.71
C ARG A 114 -23.60 10.00 -15.18
N ASN A 115 -24.34 9.38 -14.28
CA ASN A 115 -25.61 8.70 -14.56
C ASN A 115 -26.83 9.62 -14.42
N ARG A 116 -26.64 10.93 -14.17
CA ARG A 116 -27.78 11.87 -14.21
C ARG A 116 -28.33 11.89 -15.63
N PRO A 117 -29.61 11.54 -15.85
CA PRO A 117 -30.24 11.77 -17.14
C PRO A 117 -30.16 13.26 -17.45
N SER A 118 -29.71 13.59 -18.65
CA SER A 118 -29.71 14.96 -19.16
C SER A 118 -31.18 15.42 -19.24
N LEU A 119 -31.65 16.09 -18.19
CA LEU A 119 -32.98 16.69 -18.15
C LEU A 119 -32.99 17.86 -19.14
N GLY A 120 -33.39 17.58 -20.37
CA GLY A 120 -33.94 18.60 -21.26
C GLY A 120 -35.27 19.07 -20.68
N HIS A 121 -35.28 20.33 -20.24
CA HIS A 121 -36.36 21.32 -20.35
C HIS A 121 -37.83 20.93 -20.02
N THR A 122 -38.38 21.63 -19.02
CA THR A 122 -39.81 21.93 -18.66
C THR A 122 -40.71 20.76 -18.23
N ASP A 123 -41.58 20.85 -17.22
CA ASP A 123 -42.10 22.01 -16.49
C ASP A 123 -42.58 21.62 -15.06
N SER A 124 -42.54 22.62 -14.19
CA SER A 124 -43.29 22.91 -12.95
C SER A 124 -43.94 21.83 -12.05
N SER A 125 -43.74 22.06 -10.73
CA SER A 125 -44.61 21.74 -9.59
C SER A 125 -44.71 20.25 -9.19
N ASN A 126 -44.46 19.79 -7.96
CA ASN A 126 -44.54 20.41 -6.64
C ASN A 126 -43.65 19.66 -5.62
N GLN A 127 -43.33 20.36 -4.53
CA GLN A 127 -42.58 19.90 -3.35
C GLN A 127 -43.22 18.68 -2.67
N THR A 128 -42.42 17.72 -2.19
CA THR A 128 -42.55 17.21 -0.82
C THR A 128 -41.29 16.47 -0.37
N LEU A 129 -40.75 16.89 0.77
CA LEU A 129 -39.81 16.12 1.58
C LEU A 129 -40.60 14.98 2.27
N SER A 130 -40.10 13.76 2.17
CA SER A 130 -40.40 12.70 3.13
C SER A 130 -39.15 11.83 3.33
N SER A 131 -38.52 12.03 4.48
CA SER A 131 -37.61 11.06 5.08
C SER A 131 -38.43 9.87 5.56
N GLU A 132 -38.54 8.84 4.73
CA GLU A 132 -39.11 7.56 5.14
C GLU A 132 -38.23 6.45 4.58
N ASN A 133 -37.72 5.59 5.46
CA ASN A 133 -37.11 4.31 5.14
C ASN A 133 -38.19 3.42 4.50
N THR A 134 -38.53 3.69 3.24
CA THR A 134 -39.30 2.78 2.42
C THR A 134 -38.29 1.87 1.75
N THR A 135 -38.21 0.63 2.24
CA THR A 135 -37.61 -0.49 1.51
C THR A 135 -38.33 -0.60 0.18
N VAL A 136 -37.82 0.09 -0.83
CA VAL A 136 -38.24 -0.05 -2.21
C VAL A 136 -37.88 -1.49 -2.57
N PRO A 137 -38.82 -2.37 -2.98
CA PRO A 137 -38.43 -3.61 -3.59
C PRO A 137 -37.67 -3.20 -4.85
N ALA A 138 -36.35 -3.37 -4.85
CA ALA A 138 -35.52 -3.14 -6.01
C ALA A 138 -35.97 -4.15 -7.06
N GLU A 139 -36.87 -3.72 -7.95
CA GLU A 139 -37.36 -4.52 -9.07
C GLU A 139 -36.18 -4.70 -10.04
N TYR A 140 -35.42 -5.77 -9.83
CA TYR A 140 -34.23 -6.07 -10.60
C TYR A 140 -34.65 -6.45 -12.02
N SER A 141 -34.52 -5.52 -12.94
CA SER A 141 -34.71 -5.78 -14.37
C SER A 141 -33.41 -6.30 -14.98
N LEU A 142 -33.49 -7.43 -15.69
CA LEU A 142 -32.36 -7.97 -16.44
C LEU A 142 -32.03 -7.05 -17.62
N PRO A 143 -30.73 -6.89 -17.98
CA PRO A 143 -30.33 -6.13 -19.16
C PRO A 143 -31.01 -6.63 -20.44
N PRO A 144 -31.26 -5.77 -21.44
CA PRO A 144 -31.86 -6.18 -22.71
C PRO A 144 -31.03 -7.28 -23.40
N GLY A 145 -31.68 -8.38 -23.78
CA GLY A 145 -31.03 -9.52 -24.45
C GLY A 145 -30.76 -10.74 -23.56
N PHE A 146 -31.10 -10.69 -22.27
CA PHE A 146 -31.09 -11.87 -21.40
C PHE A 146 -32.34 -12.73 -21.59
N PRO A 147 -32.22 -14.07 -21.54
CA PRO A 147 -33.37 -14.95 -21.52
C PRO A 147 -34.19 -14.74 -20.24
N PRO A 148 -35.50 -15.04 -20.28
CA PRO A 148 -36.37 -14.85 -19.13
C PRO A 148 -35.90 -15.66 -17.91
N LEU A 149 -36.20 -15.18 -16.70
CA LEU A 149 -35.66 -15.69 -15.43
C LEU A 149 -35.76 -17.22 -15.24
N HIS A 150 -36.76 -17.87 -15.84
CA HIS A 150 -36.97 -19.31 -15.73
C HIS A 150 -35.99 -20.15 -16.57
N GLU A 151 -35.26 -19.53 -17.50
CA GLU A 151 -34.25 -20.18 -18.35
C GLU A 151 -32.81 -19.91 -17.86
N LEU A 152 -32.65 -19.12 -16.80
CA LEU A 152 -31.35 -18.81 -16.24
C LEU A 152 -30.93 -19.86 -15.20
N PRO A 153 -29.64 -20.21 -15.12
CA PRO A 153 -29.14 -21.02 -14.03
C PRO A 153 -29.31 -20.26 -12.70
N PRO A 154 -29.50 -20.97 -11.55
CA PRO A 154 -29.73 -20.35 -10.24
C PRO A 154 -28.69 -19.30 -9.83
N SER A 155 -27.44 -19.45 -10.27
CA SER A 155 -26.35 -18.50 -10.03
C SER A 155 -26.55 -17.12 -10.68
N LEU A 156 -27.45 -17.01 -11.66
CA LEU A 156 -27.79 -15.77 -12.37
C LEU A 156 -29.16 -15.20 -11.97
N HIS A 157 -29.80 -15.78 -10.95
CA HIS A 157 -31.05 -15.23 -10.42
C HIS A 157 -30.75 -14.01 -9.54
N PRO A 158 -31.63 -12.99 -9.56
CA PRO A 158 -31.51 -11.86 -8.65
C PRO A 158 -31.60 -12.33 -7.19
N PRO A 159 -30.95 -11.62 -6.25
CA PRO A 159 -31.11 -11.90 -4.84
C PRO A 159 -32.59 -11.76 -4.43
N PRO A 160 -33.10 -12.60 -3.52
CA PRO A 160 -34.48 -12.51 -3.05
C PRO A 160 -34.75 -11.14 -2.42
N SER A 161 -35.99 -10.64 -2.54
CA SER A 161 -36.38 -9.29 -2.11
C SER A 161 -36.17 -9.01 -0.61
N GLY A 162 -35.99 -10.04 0.21
CA GLY A 162 -35.68 -9.95 1.64
C GLY A 162 -34.19 -10.14 1.99
N GLY A 163 -33.30 -10.21 0.99
CA GLY A 163 -31.90 -10.58 1.19
C GLY A 163 -31.71 -12.07 1.49
N TRP A 164 -30.46 -12.52 1.51
CA TRP A 164 -30.13 -13.86 2.01
C TRP A 164 -30.10 -13.81 3.55
N PRO A 165 -30.66 -14.82 4.24
CA PRO A 165 -30.51 -14.90 5.69
C PRO A 165 -29.02 -14.91 6.05
N ASP A 166 -28.65 -14.21 7.12
CA ASP A 166 -27.29 -14.19 7.65
C ASP A 166 -26.85 -15.64 7.89
N HIS A 167 -25.95 -16.14 7.05
CA HIS A 167 -25.32 -17.41 7.30
C HIS A 167 -24.36 -17.22 8.48
N PRO A 168 -24.39 -18.07 9.52
CA PRO A 168 -23.37 -18.03 10.55
C PRO A 168 -22.02 -18.16 9.86
N TYR A 169 -21.14 -17.20 10.15
CA TYR A 169 -19.80 -17.09 9.60
C TYR A 169 -19.08 -18.45 9.70
N GLU A 170 -18.97 -19.15 8.57
CA GLU A 170 -18.17 -20.37 8.48
C GLU A 170 -16.72 -19.92 8.29
N GLU A 171 -15.95 -20.00 9.37
CA GLU A 171 -14.53 -19.71 9.38
C GLU A 171 -13.83 -20.78 8.53
N TRP A 172 -13.37 -20.38 7.34
CA TRP A 172 -12.56 -21.26 6.49
C TRP A 172 -11.21 -21.47 7.17
N GLY A 173 -10.94 -22.71 7.60
CA GLY A 173 -9.67 -23.14 8.17
C GLY A 173 -8.56 -23.31 7.15
#